data_AF-A0A2E7EL10-F1
#
_entry.id   AF-A0A2E7EL10-F1
#
_cell.length_a   1.000
_cell.length_b   1.000
_cell.length_c   1.000
_cell.angle_alpha   90.00
_cell.angle_beta   90.00
_cell.angle_gamma   90.00
#
_symmetry.space_group_name_H-M   'P 1'
#
loop_
_entity.id
_entity.type
_entity.pdbx_description
1 polymer ?
#
loop_
_entity_poly.entity_id
_entity_poly.type
_entity_poly.pdbx_seq_one_letter_code
_entity_poly.pdbx_strand_id
1 'polypeptide(L)'
;MASFDNALPWADLAVMTLSVILLHGLGLLTGLALTRAAGIASSDRIAVAIAGRQKSLMVGLYVAIHYFGGLVLIPLVIYHVVQLLMDTVVADLW
;
A
#
# COMPACT_ATOMS: atom_id res chain seq x y z
N MET A 1 19.15 2.52 24.12
CA MET A 1 17.94 3.25 23.70
C MET A 1 18.39 4.14 22.55
N ALA A 2 18.17 3.72 21.29
CA ALA A 2 18.70 4.46 20.14
C ALA A 2 17.95 5.79 20.03
N SER A 3 18.69 6.90 20.08
CA SER A 3 18.14 8.23 19.86
C SER A 3 17.71 8.35 18.40
N PHE A 4 16.43 8.69 18.17
CA PHE A 4 15.84 8.83 16.84
C PHE A 4 16.21 10.16 16.16
N ASP A 5 17.14 10.91 16.73
CA ASP A 5 17.35 12.33 16.45
C ASP A 5 17.84 12.61 15.01
N ASN A 6 18.21 11.56 14.23
CA ASN A 6 18.48 11.62 12.79
C ASN A 6 18.24 10.28 12.05
N ALA A 7 17.40 9.38 12.56
CA ALA A 7 17.28 8.02 12.01
C ALA A 7 16.62 7.94 10.62
N LEU A 8 15.83 8.95 10.24
CA LEU A 8 15.16 9.06 8.94
C LEU A 8 15.09 10.53 8.51
N PRO A 9 15.96 10.96 7.58
CA PRO A 9 15.85 12.26 6.94
C PRO A 9 14.44 12.47 6.35
N TRP A 10 13.93 13.71 6.41
CA TRP A 10 12.63 14.06 5.82
C TRP A 10 12.55 13.74 4.32
N ALA A 11 13.67 13.84 3.61
CA ALA A 11 13.77 13.45 2.21
C ALA A 11 13.48 11.95 2.02
N ASP A 12 14.04 11.08 2.87
CA ASP A 12 13.84 9.64 2.80
C ASP A 12 12.38 9.28 3.12
N LEU A 13 11.78 9.96 4.11
CA LEU A 13 10.36 9.80 4.42
C LEU A 13 9.46 10.19 3.25
N ALA A 14 9.78 11.30 2.56
CA ALA A 14 9.05 11.74 1.39
C ALA A 14 9.17 10.75 0.23
N VAL A 15 10.39 10.31 -0.09
CA VAL A 15 10.66 9.32 -1.14
C VAL A 15 9.96 8.00 -0.84
N MET A 16 10.00 7.53 0.40
CA MET A 16 9.30 6.33 0.84
C MET A 16 7.78 6.46 0.67
N THR A 17 7.20 7.59 1.09
CA THR A 17 5.76 7.85 0.96
C THR A 17 5.34 7.87 -0.52
N LEU A 18 6.10 8.58 -1.36
CA LEU A 18 5.90 8.58 -2.82
C LEU A 18 5.99 7.18 -3.41
N SER A 19 6.97 6.39 -2.99
CA SER A 19 7.15 5.00 -3.45
C SER A 19 5.96 4.12 -3.08
N VAL A 20 5.43 4.28 -1.87
CA VAL A 20 4.23 3.58 -1.39
C VAL A 20 2.98 3.97 -2.19
N ILE A 21 2.77 5.26 -2.45
CA ILE A 21 1.64 5.76 -3.26
C ILE A 21 1.72 5.17 -4.67
N LEU A 22 2.89 5.23 -5.30
CA LEU A 22 3.12 4.65 -6.63
C LEU A 22 2.88 3.15 -6.63
N LEU A 23 3.38 2.42 -5.64
CA LEU A 23 3.18 0.98 -5.51
C LEU A 23 1.69 0.62 -5.39
N HIS A 24 0.93 1.36 -4.57
CA HIS A 24 -0.51 1.14 -4.42
C HIS A 24 -1.29 1.48 -5.70
N GLY A 25 -0.91 2.57 -6.37
CA GLY A 25 -1.47 2.96 -7.67
C GLY A 25 -1.20 1.92 -8.75
N LEU A 26 0.03 1.40 -8.84
CA LEU A 26 0.37 0.32 -9.75
C LEU A 26 -0.45 -0.95 -9.45
N GLY A 27 -0.69 -1.26 -8.17
CA GLY A 27 -1.60 -2.33 -7.76
C GLY A 27 -3.03 -2.18 -8.31
N LEU A 28 -3.54 -0.94 -8.38
CA LEU A 28 -4.84 -0.67 -9.02
C LEU A 28 -4.82 -1.00 -10.50
N LEU A 29 -3.81 -0.47 -11.19
CA LEU A 29 -3.69 -0.56 -12.63
C LEU A 29 -3.52 -2.02 -13.06
N THR A 30 -2.70 -2.78 -12.34
CA THR A 30 -2.55 -4.22 -12.57
C THR A 30 -3.84 -4.97 -12.28
N GLY A 31 -4.54 -4.70 -11.17
CA GLY A 31 -5.84 -5.30 -10.88
C GLY A 31 -6.89 -5.02 -11.98
N LEU A 32 -6.97 -3.78 -12.45
CA LEU A 32 -7.86 -3.40 -13.55
C LEU A 32 -7.46 -4.02 -14.89
N ALA A 33 -6.17 -4.15 -15.17
CA ALA A 33 -5.67 -4.81 -16.38
C ALA A 33 -5.98 -6.32 -16.35
N LEU A 34 -5.75 -6.98 -15.22
CA LEU A 34 -6.01 -8.40 -15.03
C LEU A 34 -7.50 -8.73 -15.09
N THR A 35 -8.35 -7.91 -14.47
CA THR A 35 -9.82 -8.09 -14.54
C THR A 35 -10.36 -7.91 -15.96
N ARG A 36 -9.78 -6.99 -16.74
CA ARG A 36 -10.08 -6.85 -18.18
C ARG A 36 -9.66 -8.10 -18.96
N ALA A 37 -8.43 -8.57 -18.75
CA ALA A 37 -7.92 -9.76 -19.43
C ALA A 37 -8.71 -11.04 -19.07
N ALA A 38 -9.22 -11.12 -17.84
CA ALA A 38 -10.04 -12.23 -17.36
C ALA A 38 -11.53 -12.14 -17.77
N GLY A 39 -11.95 -11.09 -18.49
CA GLY A 39 -13.34 -10.94 -18.94
C GLY A 39 -14.34 -10.59 -17.83
N ILE A 40 -13.88 -10.08 -16.68
CA ILE A 40 -14.76 -9.67 -15.58
C ILE A 40 -15.63 -8.49 -16.03
N ALA A 41 -16.90 -8.51 -15.63
CA ALA A 41 -17.88 -7.46 -15.92
C ALA A 41 -17.39 -6.09 -15.42
N SER A 42 -17.64 -5.02 -16.19
CA SER A 42 -17.11 -3.69 -15.88
C SER A 42 -17.51 -3.16 -14.50
N SER A 43 -18.71 -3.53 -14.03
CA SER A 43 -19.22 -3.20 -12.70
C SER A 43 -18.34 -3.76 -11.57
N ASP A 44 -17.72 -4.91 -11.78
CA ASP A 44 -17.05 -5.67 -10.72
C ASP A 44 -15.53 -5.45 -10.72
N ARG A 45 -14.98 -4.88 -11.80
CA ARG A 45 -13.53 -4.71 -11.97
C ARG A 45 -12.91 -3.89 -10.84
N ILE A 46 -13.59 -2.83 -10.40
CA ILE A 46 -13.06 -1.97 -9.35
C ILE A 46 -13.02 -2.68 -8.00
N ALA A 47 -14.07 -3.45 -7.69
CA ALA A 47 -14.14 -4.22 -6.46
C ALA A 47 -13.02 -5.27 -6.41
N VAL A 48 -12.79 -5.97 -7.51
CA VAL A 48 -11.69 -6.95 -7.61
C VAL A 48 -10.32 -6.27 -7.55
N ALA A 49 -10.14 -5.13 -8.22
CA ALA A 49 -8.87 -4.41 -8.21
C ALA A 49 -8.52 -3.83 -6.83
N ILE A 50 -9.52 -3.32 -6.09
CA ILE A 50 -9.37 -2.86 -4.69
C ILE A 50 -9.04 -4.06 -3.79
N ALA A 51 -9.82 -5.14 -3.87
CA ALA A 51 -9.62 -6.32 -3.04
C ALA A 51 -8.23 -6.96 -3.24
N GLY A 52 -7.76 -7.03 -4.49
CA GLY A 52 -6.49 -7.68 -4.83
C GLY A 52 -5.23 -6.95 -4.34
N ARG A 53 -5.30 -5.63 -4.11
CA ARG A 53 -4.15 -4.81 -3.69
C ARG A 53 -4.07 -4.57 -2.18
N GLN A 54 -5.13 -4.91 -1.44
CA GLN A 54 -5.25 -4.65 0.00
C GLN A 54 -4.33 -5.58 0.78
N LYS A 55 -3.41 -5.00 1.56
CA LYS A 55 -2.47 -5.76 2.39
C LYS A 55 -2.92 -5.72 3.85
N SER A 56 -2.73 -6.84 4.54
CA SER A 56 -3.02 -6.98 5.97
C SER A 56 -1.89 -6.40 6.81
N LEU A 57 -2.21 -5.40 7.64
CA LEU A 57 -1.29 -4.83 8.63
C LEU A 57 -0.77 -5.91 9.59
N MET A 58 -1.65 -6.81 10.06
CA MET A 58 -1.30 -7.82 11.06
C MET A 58 -0.27 -8.82 10.53
N VAL A 59 -0.47 -9.34 9.33
CA VAL A 59 0.48 -10.26 8.69
C VAL A 59 1.78 -9.53 8.38
N GLY A 60 1.68 -8.31 7.88
CA GLY A 60 2.86 -7.48 7.58
C GLY A 60 3.70 -7.17 8.83
N LEU A 61 3.06 -6.81 9.93
CA LEU A 61 3.71 -6.52 11.21
C LEU A 61 4.40 -7.76 11.77
N TYR A 62 3.74 -8.92 11.72
CA TYR A 62 4.33 -10.20 12.13
C TYR A 62 5.62 -10.48 11.35
N VAL A 63 5.57 -10.37 10.02
CA VAL A 63 6.75 -10.58 9.16
C VAL A 63 7.85 -9.56 9.45
N ALA A 64 7.52 -8.29 9.59
CA ALA A 64 8.49 -7.23 9.85
C ALA A 64 9.23 -7.46 11.18
N ILE A 65 8.51 -7.76 12.26
CA ILE A 65 9.09 -8.01 13.59
C ILE A 65 9.97 -9.26 13.57
N HIS A 66 9.50 -10.34 12.92
CA HIS A 66 10.19 -11.63 12.97
C HIS A 66 11.42 -11.71 12.05
N TYR A 67 11.43 -10.98 10.91
CA TYR A 67 12.45 -11.17 9.88
C TYR A 67 13.28 -9.91 9.54
N PHE A 68 12.84 -8.70 9.88
CA PHE A 68 13.49 -7.47 9.38
C PHE A 68 13.80 -6.40 10.45
N GLY A 69 13.12 -6.42 11.60
CA GLY A 69 13.31 -5.44 12.68
C GLY A 69 12.48 -4.16 12.53
N GLY A 70 12.74 -3.18 13.39
CA GLY A 70 11.85 -2.03 13.61
C GLY A 70 11.73 -1.01 12.48
N LEU A 71 12.77 -0.81 11.65
CA LEU A 71 12.72 0.21 10.58
C LEU A 71 11.71 -0.12 9.48
N VAL A 72 11.45 -1.41 9.22
CA VAL A 72 10.47 -1.87 8.21
C VAL A 72 9.03 -1.58 8.62
N LEU A 73 8.78 -1.28 9.89
CA LEU A 73 7.44 -0.91 10.37
C LEU A 73 6.94 0.40 9.76
N ILE A 74 7.85 1.34 9.47
CA ILE A 74 7.49 2.68 8.99
C ILE A 74 6.87 2.64 7.59
N PRO A 75 7.50 2.07 6.55
CA PRO A 75 6.85 1.94 5.24
C PRO A 75 5.57 1.10 5.30
N LEU A 76 5.52 0.13 6.22
CA LEU A 76 4.39 -0.77 6.37
C LEU A 76 3.14 -0.06 6.89
N VAL A 77 3.30 0.78 7.92
CA VAL A 77 2.21 1.62 8.45
C VAL A 77 1.81 2.69 7.43
N ILE A 78 2.77 3.33 6.76
CA ILE A 78 2.49 4.33 5.72
C ILE A 78 1.69 3.70 4.58
N TYR A 79 2.08 2.50 4.12
CA TYR A 79 1.31 1.75 3.12
C TYR A 79 -0.12 1.50 3.58
N HIS A 80 -0.30 1.13 4.86
CA HIS A 80 -1.63 0.87 5.39
C HIS A 80 -2.53 2.12 5.48
N VAL A 81 -1.96 3.29 5.79
CA VAL A 81 -2.72 4.55 5.79
C VAL A 81 -3.04 4.98 4.36
N VAL A 82 -2.04 4.95 3.47
CA VAL A 82 -2.19 5.35 2.07
C VAL A 82 -3.22 4.46 1.36
N GLN A 83 -3.19 3.14 1.56
CA GLN A 83 -4.17 2.25 0.92
C GLN A 83 -5.60 2.61 1.32
N LEU A 84 -5.86 2.91 2.60
CA LEU A 84 -7.21 3.24 3.08
C LEU A 84 -7.71 4.55 2.46
N LEU A 85 -6.87 5.60 2.47
CA LEU A 85 -7.23 6.89 1.89
C LEU A 85 -7.46 6.78 0.37
N MET A 86 -6.54 6.13 -0.34
CA MET A 86 -6.65 5.98 -1.79
C MET A 86 -7.83 5.09 -2.17
N ASP A 87 -8.10 4.01 -1.44
CA ASP A 87 -9.23 3.12 -1.72
C ASP A 87 -10.56 3.84 -1.48
N THR A 88 -10.68 4.66 -0.44
CA THR A 88 -11.86 5.51 -0.21
C THR A 88 -12.07 6.51 -1.36
N VAL A 89 -11.02 7.24 -1.76
CA VAL A 89 -11.12 8.20 -2.88
C VAL A 89 -11.48 7.50 -4.18
N VAL A 90 -10.87 6.35 -4.47
CA VAL A 90 -11.18 5.57 -5.68
C VAL A 90 -12.60 5.03 -5.65
N ALA A 91 -13.09 4.57 -4.50
CA ALA A 91 -14.46 4.08 -4.36
C ALA A 91 -15.52 5.18 -4.52
N ASP A 92 -15.23 6.41 -4.10
CA ASP A 92 -16.15 7.55 -4.22
C ASP A 92 -16.19 8.12 -5.65
N LEU A 93 -15.07 8.06 -6.37
CA LEU A 93 -14.95 8.60 -7.73
C LEU A 93 -15.34 7.63 -8.85
N TRP A 94 -15.52 6.33 -8.56
CA TRP A 94 -15.80 5.29 -9.55
C TRP A 94 -17.30 5.06 -9.74
#